data_AF-A0A349B8J3-F1
#
_entry.id   AF-A0A349B8J3-F1
#
_cell.length_a   1.000
_cell.length_b   1.000
_cell.length_c   1.000
_cell.angle_alpha   90.00
_cell.angle_beta   90.00
_cell.angle_gamma   90.00
#
_symmetry.space_group_name_H-M   'P 1'
#
loop_
_entity.id
_entity.type
_entity.pdbx_description
1 polymer ?
#
loop_
_entity_poly.entity_id
_entity_poly.type
_entity_poly.pdbx_seq_one_letter_code
_entity_poly.pdbx_strand_id
1 'polypeptide(L)'
;AELLRWCHELALQPLDEFRGFEWGEQLHGGTCVRYQLNYLGWALSAYAVNHVPNAPQPMEEVLRNLVLKQTDLRVWGYWRGLNLVGNLDGNPDPLRKDNIMFSGFTGDQINMYVAATGDRRFDEKGSLTFVWKDGREFAYDHATWMEAVRRNFAD
;
A
#
# COMPACT_ATOMS: atom_id res chain seq x y z
N ALA A 1 -21.92 8.34 10.31
CA ALA A 1 -20.90 9.34 10.71
C ALA A 1 -19.78 8.71 11.53
N GLU A 2 -20.10 7.89 12.54
CA GLU A 2 -19.10 7.29 13.44
C GLU A 2 -18.09 6.37 12.74
N LEU A 3 -18.55 5.46 11.87
CA LEU A 3 -17.66 4.56 11.10
C LEU A 3 -16.68 5.34 10.21
N LEU A 4 -17.15 6.38 9.51
CA LEU A 4 -16.29 7.21 8.67
C LEU A 4 -15.23 7.91 9.52
N ARG A 5 -15.62 8.49 10.66
CA ARG A 5 -14.68 9.11 11.60
C ARG A 5 -13.63 8.09 12.07
N TRP A 6 -14.04 6.87 12.40
CA TRP A 6 -13.13 5.80 12.79
C TRP A 6 -12.14 5.43 11.66
N CYS A 7 -12.61 5.29 10.41
CA CYS A 7 -11.74 5.03 9.26
C CYS A 7 -10.72 6.16 9.04
N HIS A 8 -11.13 7.42 9.21
CA HIS A 8 -10.26 8.59 9.16
C HIS A 8 -9.20 8.55 10.26
N GLU A 9 -9.60 8.28 11.50
CA GLU A 9 -8.69 8.20 12.65
C GLU A 9 -7.65 7.09 12.49
N LEU A 10 -8.00 5.97 11.83
CA LEU A 10 -7.02 4.93 11.48
C LEU A 10 -6.03 5.39 10.42
N ALA A 11 -6.50 6.03 9.35
CA ALA A 11 -5.69 6.45 8.22
C ALA A 11 -4.77 7.64 8.53
N LEU A 12 -5.20 8.57 9.40
CA LEU A 12 -4.46 9.78 9.76
C LEU A 12 -3.38 9.57 10.83
N GLN A 13 -3.21 8.34 11.35
CA GLN A 13 -2.11 8.05 12.26
C GLN A 13 -0.75 8.36 11.59
N PRO A 14 0.28 8.75 12.36
CA PRO A 14 1.66 8.83 11.87
C PRO A 14 2.02 7.57 11.08
N LEU A 15 2.84 7.71 10.03
CA LEU A 15 3.09 6.61 9.08
C LEU A 15 3.62 5.33 9.76
N ASP A 16 4.40 5.50 10.83
CA ASP A 16 4.98 4.44 11.66
C ASP A 16 4.05 3.91 12.77
N GLU A 17 2.85 4.44 12.91
CA GLU A 17 1.84 3.98 13.88
C GLU A 17 0.72 3.14 13.23
N PHE A 18 0.34 2.05 13.89
CA PHE A 18 -0.68 1.10 13.42
C PHE A 18 -1.64 0.72 14.56
N ARG A 19 -1.99 1.67 15.43
CA ARG A 19 -2.87 1.43 16.56
C ARG A 19 -4.26 1.04 16.06
N GLY A 20 -4.78 -0.09 16.53
CA GLY A 20 -6.10 -0.59 16.15
C GLY A 20 -6.13 -1.38 14.84
N PHE A 21 -4.99 -1.53 14.15
CA PHE A 21 -4.85 -2.51 13.08
C PHE A 21 -4.59 -3.90 13.67
N GLU A 22 -5.24 -4.91 13.09
CA GLU A 22 -5.00 -6.31 13.44
C GLU A 22 -3.81 -6.85 12.64
N TRP A 23 -2.85 -7.45 13.33
CA TRP A 23 -1.68 -8.05 12.67
C TRP A 23 -1.91 -9.53 12.39
N GLY A 24 -2.92 -10.16 12.96
CA GLY A 24 -3.15 -11.59 12.83
C GLY A 24 -2.06 -12.38 13.57
N GLU A 25 -1.83 -13.63 13.15
CA GLU A 25 -0.95 -14.52 13.89
C GLU A 25 0.49 -14.60 13.35
N GLN A 26 1.45 -14.44 14.27
CA GLN A 26 2.84 -14.89 14.14
C GLN A 26 3.56 -14.37 12.88
N LEU A 27 3.95 -15.27 11.97
CA LEU A 27 4.73 -14.99 10.76
C LEU A 27 3.90 -14.32 9.64
N HIS A 28 2.58 -14.24 9.80
CA HIS A 28 1.64 -13.72 8.82
C HIS A 28 1.23 -12.26 9.10
N GLY A 29 1.86 -11.59 10.06
CA GLY A 29 1.67 -10.18 10.44
C GLY A 29 1.29 -9.24 9.28
N GLY A 30 2.27 -9.04 8.41
CA GLY A 30 2.14 -8.19 7.22
C GLY A 30 1.07 -8.66 6.23
N THR A 31 0.72 -9.96 6.26
CA THR A 31 -0.29 -10.52 5.37
C THR A 31 -1.73 -10.17 5.73
N CYS A 32 -1.98 -9.82 6.99
CA CYS A 32 -3.30 -9.37 7.46
C CYS A 32 -3.45 -7.85 7.37
N VAL A 33 -2.45 -7.09 7.85
CA VAL A 33 -2.54 -5.62 7.91
C VAL A 33 -2.65 -4.99 6.52
N ARG A 34 -1.95 -5.54 5.51
CA ARG A 34 -2.01 -5.00 4.14
C ARG A 34 -3.43 -4.96 3.60
N TYR A 35 -4.27 -5.95 3.92
CA TYR A 35 -5.65 -5.98 3.45
C TYR A 35 -6.49 -4.91 4.14
N GLN A 36 -6.28 -4.66 5.44
CA GLN A 36 -6.97 -3.57 6.15
C GLN A 36 -6.64 -2.21 5.54
N LEU A 37 -5.36 -1.97 5.18
CA LEU A 37 -4.96 -0.75 4.48
C LEU A 37 -5.66 -0.61 3.12
N ASN A 38 -5.73 -1.69 2.35
CA ASN A 38 -6.41 -1.71 1.06
C ASN A 38 -7.93 -1.47 1.20
N TYR A 39 -8.60 -2.16 2.13
CA TYR A 39 -10.03 -1.99 2.37
C TYR A 39 -10.38 -0.55 2.78
N LEU A 40 -9.57 0.07 3.64
CA LEU A 40 -9.72 1.48 3.99
C LEU A 40 -9.53 2.37 2.76
N GLY A 41 -8.49 2.11 1.96
CA GLY A 41 -8.21 2.87 0.74
C GLY A 41 -9.36 2.81 -0.26
N TRP A 42 -9.90 1.63 -0.53
CA TRP A 42 -11.03 1.44 -1.43
C TRP A 42 -12.30 2.14 -0.93
N ALA A 43 -12.65 1.93 0.34
CA ALA A 43 -13.85 2.52 0.93
C ALA A 43 -13.79 4.05 0.97
N LEU A 44 -12.65 4.62 1.37
CA LEU A 44 -12.48 6.07 1.48
C LEU A 44 -12.34 6.74 0.11
N SER A 45 -11.76 6.06 -0.89
CA SER A 45 -11.71 6.57 -2.27
C SER A 45 -13.10 6.63 -2.90
N ALA A 46 -13.92 5.59 -2.70
CA ALA A 46 -15.32 5.60 -3.13
C ALA A 46 -16.12 6.70 -2.42
N TYR A 47 -15.90 6.90 -1.12
CA TYR A 47 -16.51 8.00 -0.38
C TYR A 47 -16.09 9.36 -0.94
N ALA A 48 -14.80 9.56 -1.22
CA ALA A 48 -14.24 10.80 -1.74
C ALA A 48 -14.95 11.26 -3.02
N VAL A 49 -15.04 10.36 -4.01
CA VAL A 49 -15.64 10.67 -5.32
C VAL A 49 -17.15 10.93 -5.23
N ASN A 50 -17.86 10.21 -4.37
CA ASN A 50 -19.33 10.29 -4.32
C ASN A 50 -19.87 11.36 -3.38
N HIS A 51 -19.12 11.76 -2.36
CA HIS A 51 -19.63 12.61 -1.28
C HIS A 51 -18.82 13.89 -1.03
N VAL A 52 -17.56 13.96 -1.46
CA VAL A 52 -16.75 15.19 -1.36
C VAL A 52 -16.03 15.56 -2.68
N PRO A 53 -16.67 15.47 -3.85
CA PRO A 53 -15.99 15.65 -5.15
C PRO A 53 -15.41 17.05 -5.36
N ASN A 54 -15.98 18.07 -4.70
CA ASN A 54 -15.54 19.46 -4.81
C ASN A 54 -14.57 19.89 -3.69
N ALA A 55 -14.20 18.96 -2.80
CA ALA A 55 -13.26 19.17 -1.71
C ALA A 55 -12.46 17.89 -1.46
N PRO A 56 -11.56 17.50 -2.38
CA PRO A 56 -10.76 16.28 -2.25
C PRO A 56 -9.65 16.41 -1.20
N GLN A 57 -9.21 17.63 -0.87
CA GLN A 57 -8.05 17.87 0.01
C GLN A 57 -8.15 17.20 1.39
N PRO A 58 -9.31 17.16 2.07
CA PRO A 58 -9.46 16.41 3.32
C PRO A 58 -9.27 14.89 3.16
N MET A 59 -9.48 14.34 1.96
CA MET A 59 -9.27 12.91 1.65
C MET A 59 -7.87 12.62 1.12
N GLU A 60 -7.19 13.60 0.54
CA GLU A 60 -5.84 13.43 -0.01
C GLU A 60 -4.86 12.89 1.03
N GLU A 61 -4.79 13.51 2.22
CA GLU A 61 -3.88 13.05 3.27
C GLU A 61 -4.23 11.65 3.78
N VAL A 62 -5.52 11.40 3.98
CA VAL A 62 -6.06 10.11 4.44
C VAL A 62 -5.65 8.99 3.49
N LEU A 63 -5.93 9.15 2.19
CA LEU A 63 -5.64 8.14 1.18
C LEU A 63 -4.12 8.02 0.93
N ARG A 64 -3.39 9.13 0.94
CA ARG A 64 -1.93 9.16 0.82
C ARG A 64 -1.27 8.38 1.95
N ASN A 65 -1.69 8.58 3.20
CA ASN A 65 -1.12 7.88 4.34
C ASN A 65 -1.34 6.37 4.23
N LEU A 66 -2.50 5.93 3.76
CA LEU A 66 -2.78 4.51 3.57
C LEU A 66 -1.86 3.89 2.50
N VAL A 67 -1.60 4.60 1.39
CA VAL A 67 -0.62 4.16 0.38
C VAL A 67 0.79 4.11 0.96
N LEU A 68 1.23 5.17 1.64
CA LEU A 68 2.58 5.24 2.22
C LEU A 68 2.81 4.19 3.32
N LYS A 69 1.79 3.85 4.11
CA LYS A 69 1.88 2.78 5.12
C LYS A 69 2.22 1.42 4.49
N GLN A 70 1.89 1.19 3.21
CA GLN A 70 2.25 -0.06 2.53
C GLN A 70 3.77 -0.22 2.35
N THR A 71 4.55 0.87 2.38
CA THR A 71 6.02 0.82 2.24
C THR A 71 6.74 0.52 3.55
N ASP A 72 6.02 0.48 4.68
CA ASP A 72 6.58 0.12 5.98
C ASP A 72 7.04 -1.35 6.01
N LEU A 73 8.28 -1.58 6.45
CA LEU A 73 8.90 -2.92 6.49
C LEU A 73 8.05 -3.97 7.22
N ARG A 74 7.26 -3.58 8.23
CA ARG A 74 6.37 -4.50 8.95
C ARG A 74 5.24 -5.02 8.06
N VAL A 75 4.82 -4.24 7.06
CA VAL A 75 3.73 -4.58 6.14
C VAL A 75 4.19 -5.55 5.07
N TRP A 76 5.34 -5.32 4.43
CA TRP A 76 5.78 -6.12 3.27
C TRP A 76 6.90 -7.12 3.58
N GLY A 77 7.59 -6.99 4.71
CA GLY A 77 8.80 -7.76 5.00
C GLY A 77 8.61 -9.28 5.13
N TYR A 78 7.37 -9.75 5.27
CA TYR A 78 7.00 -11.16 5.18
C TYR A 78 7.41 -11.77 3.83
N TRP A 79 7.45 -10.96 2.77
CA TRP A 79 7.61 -11.44 1.40
C TRP A 79 8.91 -12.22 1.20
N ARG A 80 10.02 -11.79 1.81
CA ARG A 80 11.29 -12.53 1.71
C ARG A 80 11.15 -14.00 2.12
N GLY A 81 10.39 -14.28 3.19
CA GLY A 81 10.17 -15.65 3.65
C GLY A 81 9.35 -16.46 2.65
N LEU A 82 8.28 -15.87 2.12
CA LEU A 82 7.44 -16.52 1.12
C LEU A 82 8.16 -16.70 -0.23
N ASN A 83 8.97 -15.74 -0.64
CA ASN A 83 9.76 -15.80 -1.87
C ASN A 83 10.81 -16.91 -1.80
N LEU A 84 11.46 -17.07 -0.64
CA LEU A 84 12.43 -18.14 -0.43
C LEU A 84 11.78 -19.52 -0.53
N VAL A 85 10.57 -19.69 0.04
CA VAL A 85 9.85 -20.96 0.02
C VAL A 85 9.23 -21.26 -1.34
N GLY A 86 8.57 -20.27 -1.96
CA GLY A 86 7.81 -20.45 -3.20
C GLY A 86 8.66 -20.41 -4.47
N ASN A 87 9.71 -19.58 -4.49
CA ASN A 87 10.52 -19.32 -5.68
C ASN A 87 11.99 -19.72 -5.55
N LEU A 88 12.43 -20.19 -4.37
CA LEU A 88 13.85 -20.39 -4.06
C LEU A 88 14.69 -19.10 -4.26
N ASP A 89 14.07 -17.93 -4.11
CA ASP A 89 14.71 -16.62 -4.24
C ASP A 89 14.73 -15.88 -2.90
N GLY A 90 15.93 -15.53 -2.44
CA GLY A 90 16.16 -14.81 -1.18
C GLY A 90 16.06 -13.28 -1.29
N ASN A 91 15.78 -12.74 -2.48
CA ASN A 91 15.61 -11.30 -2.70
C ASN A 91 14.34 -10.80 -1.97
N PRO A 92 14.45 -9.79 -1.08
CA PRO A 92 13.32 -9.29 -0.32
C PRO A 92 12.43 -8.31 -1.09
N ASP A 93 12.84 -7.84 -2.28
CA ASP A 93 12.07 -6.89 -3.08
C ASP A 93 10.61 -7.38 -3.29
N PRO A 94 9.60 -6.67 -2.75
CA PRO A 94 8.22 -7.11 -2.74
C PRO A 94 7.52 -7.06 -4.10
N LEU A 95 8.14 -6.42 -5.11
CA LEU A 95 7.57 -6.23 -6.44
C LEU A 95 8.36 -6.95 -7.55
N ARG A 96 9.55 -7.44 -7.23
CA ARG A 96 10.42 -8.12 -8.20
C ARG A 96 9.74 -9.29 -8.89
N LYS A 97 9.16 -10.20 -8.09
CA LYS A 97 8.52 -11.44 -8.53
C LYS A 97 7.31 -11.76 -7.65
N ASP A 98 6.20 -12.21 -8.26
CA ASP A 98 4.97 -12.63 -7.58
C ASP A 98 4.39 -11.57 -6.62
N ASN A 99 3.97 -11.98 -5.42
CA ASN A 99 3.38 -11.15 -4.37
C ASN A 99 2.15 -10.34 -4.82
N ILE A 100 1.37 -10.86 -5.78
CA ILE A 100 0.25 -10.15 -6.42
C ILE A 100 -0.79 -9.62 -5.43
N MET A 101 -1.00 -10.31 -4.30
CA MET A 101 -1.92 -9.86 -3.26
C MET A 101 -1.47 -8.58 -2.57
N PHE A 102 -0.18 -8.25 -2.62
CA PHE A 102 0.36 -6.97 -2.17
C PHE A 102 0.54 -6.00 -3.33
N SER A 103 1.28 -6.41 -4.38
CA SER A 103 1.63 -5.53 -5.50
C SER A 103 0.42 -5.12 -6.34
N GLY A 104 -0.50 -6.05 -6.62
CA GLY A 104 -1.73 -5.77 -7.36
C GLY A 104 -2.71 -4.91 -6.57
N PHE A 105 -2.98 -5.26 -5.31
CA PHE A 105 -3.99 -4.54 -4.51
C PHE A 105 -3.52 -3.14 -4.12
N THR A 106 -2.25 -2.99 -3.74
CA THR A 106 -1.68 -1.66 -3.50
C THR A 106 -1.59 -0.85 -4.79
N GLY A 107 -1.32 -1.50 -5.92
CA GLY A 107 -1.38 -0.88 -7.24
C GLY A 107 -2.76 -0.30 -7.56
N ASP A 108 -3.81 -1.08 -7.31
CA ASP A 108 -5.20 -0.62 -7.40
C ASP A 108 -5.51 0.52 -6.41
N GLN A 109 -5.01 0.44 -5.17
CA GLN A 109 -5.13 1.51 -4.20
C GLN A 109 -4.49 2.83 -4.68
N ILE A 110 -3.33 2.78 -5.34
CA ILE A 110 -2.67 3.95 -5.94
C ILE A 110 -3.53 4.51 -7.08
N ASN A 111 -4.07 3.66 -7.95
CA ASN A 111 -4.98 4.08 -9.03
C ASN A 111 -6.23 4.78 -8.47
N MET A 112 -6.83 4.22 -7.42
CA MET A 112 -8.00 4.77 -6.74
C MET A 112 -7.69 6.12 -6.08
N TYR A 113 -6.50 6.28 -5.48
CA TYR A 113 -6.03 7.56 -4.95
C TYR A 113 -6.00 8.65 -6.01
N VAL A 114 -5.36 8.37 -7.16
CA VAL A 114 -5.28 9.32 -8.28
C VAL A 114 -6.68 9.64 -8.80
N ALA A 115 -7.53 8.62 -8.98
CA ALA A 115 -8.90 8.81 -9.47
C ALA A 115 -9.78 9.62 -8.51
N ALA A 116 -9.59 9.44 -7.20
CA ALA A 116 -10.40 10.10 -6.17
C ALA A 116 -9.99 11.55 -5.90
N THR A 117 -8.72 11.88 -6.09
CA THR A 117 -8.15 13.17 -5.66
C THR A 117 -7.65 14.02 -6.81
N GLY A 118 -7.30 13.42 -7.94
CA GLY A 118 -6.56 14.08 -9.03
C GLY A 118 -5.08 14.31 -8.73
N ASP A 119 -4.61 14.00 -7.52
CA ASP A 119 -3.23 14.14 -7.11
C ASP A 119 -2.37 13.01 -7.70
N ARG A 120 -1.28 13.38 -8.36
CA ARG A 120 -0.36 12.49 -9.06
C ARG A 120 1.02 12.39 -8.41
N ARG A 121 1.16 12.75 -7.13
CA ARG A 121 2.44 12.70 -6.40
C ARG A 121 3.18 11.36 -6.50
N PHE A 122 2.45 10.25 -6.64
CA PHE A 122 3.06 8.93 -6.76
C PHE A 122 3.65 8.66 -8.15
N ASP A 123 3.45 9.56 -9.12
CA ASP A 123 4.18 9.55 -10.39
C ASP A 123 5.60 10.13 -10.23
N GLU A 124 5.92 10.77 -9.10
CA GLU A 124 7.27 11.25 -8.82
C GLU A 124 8.24 10.08 -8.63
N LYS A 125 9.41 10.17 -9.27
CA LYS A 125 10.42 9.11 -9.23
C LYS A 125 10.78 8.73 -7.79
N GLY A 126 10.58 7.46 -7.44
CA GLY A 126 10.93 6.94 -6.12
C GLY A 126 9.97 7.35 -4.99
N SER A 127 8.78 7.87 -5.31
CA SER A 127 7.75 8.23 -4.32
C SER A 127 7.32 7.06 -3.42
N LEU A 128 7.59 5.82 -3.85
CA LEU A 128 7.27 4.59 -3.14
C LEU A 128 8.58 3.80 -2.92
N THR A 129 9.27 4.10 -1.84
CA THR A 129 10.56 3.48 -1.52
C THR A 129 10.43 2.49 -0.37
N PHE A 130 10.92 1.27 -0.60
CA PHE A 130 10.98 0.19 0.37
C PHE A 130 12.40 0.04 0.89
N VAL A 131 12.58 0.06 2.21
CA VAL A 131 13.91 -0.08 2.84
C VAL A 131 13.99 -1.41 3.58
N TRP A 132 14.92 -2.27 3.18
CA TRP A 132 15.18 -3.55 3.84
C TRP A 132 16.03 -3.37 5.10
N LYS A 133 16.10 -4.43 5.93
CA LYS A 133 16.81 -4.46 7.23
C LYS A 133 18.30 -4.08 7.15
N ASP A 134 18.93 -4.29 6.01
CA ASP A 134 20.35 -3.98 5.77
C ASP A 134 20.55 -2.65 5.01
N GLY A 135 19.51 -1.84 4.86
CA GLY A 135 19.56 -0.54 4.20
C GLY A 135 19.44 -0.59 2.68
N ARG A 136 19.28 -1.77 2.05
CA ARG A 136 18.94 -1.83 0.62
C ARG A 136 17.59 -1.17 0.35
N GLU A 137 17.56 -0.33 -0.67
CA GLU A 137 16.36 0.37 -1.11
C GLU A 137 15.82 -0.22 -2.41
N PHE A 138 14.50 -0.37 -2.48
CA PHE A 138 13.76 -0.70 -3.69
C PHE A 138 12.78 0.45 -3.95
N ALA A 139 13.11 1.29 -4.92
CA ALA A 139 12.36 2.50 -5.21
C ALA A 139 11.46 2.31 -6.43
N TYR A 140 10.20 2.70 -6.27
CA TYR A 140 9.19 2.71 -7.31
C TYR A 140 8.50 4.07 -7.38
N ASP A 141 7.96 4.33 -8.54
CA ASP A 141 6.89 5.29 -8.80
C ASP A 141 5.69 4.52 -9.35
N HIS A 142 4.57 5.20 -9.55
CA HIS A 142 3.35 4.59 -10.02
C HIS A 142 3.54 3.87 -11.36
N ALA A 143 4.29 4.45 -12.30
CA ALA A 143 4.53 3.85 -13.62
C ALA A 143 5.35 2.55 -13.51
N THR A 144 6.47 2.58 -12.78
CA THR A 144 7.35 1.41 -12.57
C THR A 144 6.69 0.35 -11.70
N TRP A 145 5.79 0.73 -10.78
CA TRP A 145 4.95 -0.20 -10.04
C TRP A 145 4.00 -0.96 -10.97
N MET A 146 3.24 -0.26 -11.81
CA MET A 146 2.31 -0.88 -12.76
C MET A 146 3.05 -1.79 -13.74
N GLU A 147 4.24 -1.38 -14.19
CA GLU A 147 5.09 -2.22 -15.04
C GLU A 147 5.56 -3.49 -14.32
N ALA A 148 5.91 -3.40 -13.03
CA ALA A 148 6.26 -4.57 -12.23
C ALA A 148 5.08 -5.55 -12.10
N VAL A 149 3.87 -5.05 -11.84
CA VAL A 149 2.66 -5.88 -11.80
C VAL A 149 2.39 -6.53 -13.15
N ARG A 150 2.48 -5.77 -14.25
CA ARG A 150 2.27 -6.26 -15.62
C ARG A 150 3.28 -7.36 -15.98
N ARG A 151 4.56 -7.17 -15.68
CA ARG A 151 5.61 -8.15 -15.92
C ARG A 151 5.29 -9.48 -15.22
N ASN A 152 4.90 -9.42 -13.94
CA ASN A 152 4.54 -10.60 -13.16
C ASN A 152 3.33 -11.38 -13.70
N PHE A 153 2.49 -10.77 -14.53
CA PHE A 153 1.35 -11.46 -15.16
C PHE A 153 1.67 -12.02 -16.56
N ALA A 154 2.68 -11.45 -17.23
CA ALA A 154 3.04 -11.85 -18.59
C ALA A 154 3.99 -13.06 -18.65
N ASP A 155 4.63 -13.37 -17.52
CA ASP A 155 5.50 -14.53 -17.31
C ASP A 155 4.68 -15.79 -16.93
#